data_AF-A0A8T3N5J4-F1
#
_entry.id   AF-A0A8T3N5J4-F1
#
_cell.length_a   1.000
_cell.length_b   1.000
_cell.length_c   1.000
_cell.angle_alpha   90.00
_cell.angle_beta   90.00
_cell.angle_gamma   90.00
#
_symmetry.space_group_name_H-M   'P 1'
#
loop_
_entity.id
_entity.type
_entity.pdbx_description
1 polymer ?
#
loop_
_entity_poly.entity_id
_entity_poly.type
_entity_poly.pdbx_seq_one_letter_code
_entity_poly.pdbx_strand_id
1 'polypeptide(L)'
;MRNRTRAGFLLVASAVALLSGCGEEPDQAQETNGFPQAAADYFADMDGGVELNEEETKGRNTWVIWTAGNDAYWDYVSRYSFGSTDLLKTLDSRYRDRRFNYYGLINEPGFKQATGPDEFGLWLDEPDGTQDPFYAAAAYEEMFPREQFVQVYGRASGIVGLRLFPNPAFDDEARKRWDAQRYYNDPKYYRDPDLVRPYRVGMSCGFCHVGPHPTSPPADPEKPQWKNLSTNIGSQYFWTNRIFTFDQKEDSFIYQLLSTSVPGALDTSFFATDNINNP
;
A
#
# COMPACT_ATOMS: atom_id res chain seq x y z
N MET A 1 7.27 -3.97 -87.95
CA MET A 1 8.26 -3.59 -86.91
C MET A 1 7.58 -3.66 -85.55
N ARG A 2 8.22 -4.40 -84.62
CA ARG A 2 7.87 -4.76 -83.24
C ARG A 2 6.52 -4.31 -82.66
N ASN A 3 5.66 -5.27 -82.36
CA ASN A 3 4.66 -5.15 -81.30
C ASN A 3 4.24 -6.53 -80.73
N ARG A 4 4.00 -6.53 -79.41
CA ARG A 4 3.33 -7.53 -78.54
C ARG A 4 4.12 -8.70 -77.90
N THR A 5 4.40 -8.47 -76.60
CA THR A 5 4.06 -9.28 -75.40
C THR A 5 4.69 -10.65 -75.12
N ARG A 6 5.45 -10.72 -74.01
CA ARG A 6 5.18 -11.44 -72.72
C ARG A 6 6.49 -11.48 -71.91
N ALA A 7 6.61 -10.73 -70.81
CA ALA A 7 6.21 -11.04 -69.43
C ALA A 7 7.28 -11.84 -68.66
N GLY A 8 7.76 -11.29 -67.53
CA GLY A 8 8.71 -11.95 -66.63
C GLY A 8 9.23 -11.08 -65.47
N PHE A 9 8.31 -10.72 -64.56
CA PHE A 9 8.49 -10.31 -63.16
C PHE A 9 9.56 -9.27 -62.74
N LEU A 10 9.07 -8.05 -62.45
CA LEU A 10 9.68 -7.05 -61.60
C LEU A 10 9.46 -7.39 -60.11
N LEU A 11 10.52 -7.14 -59.33
CA LEU A 11 10.59 -6.77 -57.91
C LEU A 11 9.25 -6.64 -57.16
N VAL A 12 9.04 -7.53 -56.19
CA VAL A 12 8.20 -7.25 -55.02
C VAL A 12 9.13 -6.97 -53.85
N ALA A 13 9.51 -5.71 -53.68
CA ALA A 13 9.85 -5.17 -52.38
C ALA A 13 8.51 -4.75 -51.75
N SER A 14 8.06 -5.46 -50.74
CA SER A 14 6.89 -5.04 -49.95
C SER A 14 7.21 -5.24 -48.49
N ALA A 15 7.16 -4.12 -47.79
CA ALA A 15 7.44 -3.92 -46.39
C ALA A 15 6.56 -4.81 -45.50
N VAL A 16 7.19 -5.49 -44.54
CA VAL A 16 6.57 -5.88 -43.29
C VAL A 16 7.55 -5.51 -42.18
N ALA A 17 7.43 -4.27 -41.71
CA ALA A 17 8.06 -3.79 -40.48
C ALA A 17 6.96 -3.14 -39.65
N LEU A 18 6.10 -3.94 -39.02
CA LEU A 18 5.06 -3.48 -38.08
C LEU A 18 4.71 -4.63 -37.12
N LEU A 19 5.65 -5.01 -36.25
CA LEU A 19 5.37 -5.74 -35.00
C LEU A 19 6.46 -5.39 -33.97
N SER A 20 6.57 -4.10 -33.63
CA SER A 20 7.40 -3.61 -32.53
C SER A 20 6.64 -2.54 -31.75
N GLY A 21 5.40 -2.87 -31.43
CA GLY A 21 4.53 -2.08 -30.56
C GLY A 21 4.00 -2.96 -29.44
N CYS A 22 4.88 -3.72 -28.77
CA CYS A 22 4.60 -4.09 -27.40
C CYS A 22 4.71 -2.79 -26.62
N GLY A 23 3.58 -2.28 -26.13
CA GLY A 23 3.60 -1.20 -25.15
C GLY A 23 4.48 -1.65 -23.99
N GLU A 24 5.44 -0.81 -23.63
CA GLU A 24 6.15 -0.97 -22.37
C GLU A 24 5.09 -0.96 -21.26
N GLU A 25 4.86 -2.11 -20.63
CA GLU A 25 4.34 -2.06 -19.27
C GLU A 25 5.34 -1.23 -18.45
N PRO A 26 4.88 -0.30 -17.60
CA PRO A 26 5.80 0.46 -16.77
C PRO A 26 6.46 -0.50 -15.79
N ASP A 27 7.66 -0.98 -16.14
CA ASP A 27 8.55 -1.64 -15.21
C ASP A 27 9.04 -0.58 -14.21
N GLN A 28 8.38 -0.56 -13.06
CA GLN A 28 8.76 0.28 -11.91
C GLN A 28 9.68 -0.49 -10.96
N ALA A 29 10.11 -1.72 -11.29
CA ALA A 29 11.05 -2.45 -10.46
C ALA A 29 12.45 -1.85 -10.62
N GLN A 30 12.94 -1.15 -9.60
CA GLN A 30 14.33 -0.69 -9.55
C GLN A 30 15.28 -1.87 -9.41
N GLU A 31 16.30 -1.95 -10.28
CA GLU A 31 17.41 -2.91 -10.16
C GLU A 31 18.11 -2.80 -8.80
N THR A 32 18.41 -3.94 -8.17
CA THR A 32 18.80 -4.08 -6.75
C THR A 32 20.30 -3.95 -6.45
N ASN A 33 21.11 -3.38 -7.34
CA ASN A 33 22.51 -3.08 -6.99
C ASN A 33 22.54 -1.87 -6.04
N GLY A 34 22.70 -2.13 -4.73
CA GLY A 34 22.76 -1.09 -3.70
C GLY A 34 21.43 -0.79 -2.99
N PHE A 35 20.52 -1.78 -2.88
CA PHE A 35 19.27 -1.63 -2.12
C PHE A 35 19.57 -1.17 -0.66
N PRO A 36 19.02 -0.03 -0.21
CA PRO A 36 19.24 0.45 1.15
C PRO A 36 18.45 -0.41 2.14
N GLN A 37 19.18 -1.16 2.97
CA GLN A 37 18.60 -2.02 4.00
C GLN A 37 18.50 -1.25 5.31
N ALA A 38 17.27 -1.05 5.78
CA ALA A 38 17.03 -0.38 7.06
C ALA A 38 17.58 -1.24 8.21
N ALA A 39 18.59 -0.74 8.90
CA ALA A 39 19.34 -1.47 9.93
C ALA A 39 19.04 -0.99 11.36
N ALA A 40 18.41 0.19 11.53
CA ALA A 40 18.01 0.66 12.84
C ALA A 40 16.91 -0.23 13.41
N ASP A 41 16.97 -0.50 14.71
CA ASP A 41 16.02 -1.39 15.35
C ASP A 41 14.75 -0.67 15.81
N TYR A 42 13.86 -0.39 14.86
CA TYR A 42 12.59 0.30 15.11
C TYR A 42 11.59 -0.51 15.95
N PHE A 43 11.77 -1.83 16.02
CA PHE A 43 10.80 -2.77 16.55
C PHE A 43 11.36 -3.59 17.71
N ALA A 44 12.41 -3.08 18.38
CA ALA A 44 13.15 -3.76 19.45
C ALA A 44 12.23 -4.40 20.50
N ASP A 45 11.14 -3.71 20.86
CA ASP A 45 10.20 -4.17 21.88
C ASP A 45 9.26 -5.30 21.43
N MET A 46 9.08 -5.52 20.12
CA MET A 46 8.17 -6.55 19.58
C MET A 46 8.65 -7.96 19.91
N ASP A 47 7.74 -8.94 19.76
CA ASP A 47 8.07 -10.38 19.90
C ASP A 47 8.73 -10.75 21.24
N GLY A 48 8.31 -10.05 22.30
CA GLY A 48 8.83 -10.26 23.65
C GLY A 48 10.18 -9.59 23.92
N GLY A 49 10.63 -8.68 23.05
CA GLY A 49 11.90 -7.97 23.23
C GLY A 49 13.11 -8.83 22.94
N VAL A 50 13.00 -9.76 21.98
CA VAL A 50 14.12 -10.61 21.57
C VAL A 50 15.26 -9.75 21.01
N GLU A 51 16.47 -9.93 21.53
CA GLU A 51 17.66 -9.27 21.00
C GLU A 51 17.98 -9.85 19.63
N LEU A 52 17.95 -8.99 18.60
CA LEU A 52 18.28 -9.34 17.22
C LEU A 52 19.66 -8.81 16.88
N ASN A 53 20.42 -9.58 16.10
CA ASN A 53 21.60 -9.04 15.42
C ASN A 53 21.18 -8.17 14.22
N GLU A 54 22.12 -7.44 13.63
CA GLU A 54 21.84 -6.49 12.53
C GLU A 54 21.12 -7.14 11.33
N GLU A 55 21.50 -8.35 10.92
CA GLU A 55 20.88 -9.03 9.78
C GLU A 55 19.45 -9.50 10.11
N GLU A 56 19.21 -9.93 11.35
CA GLU A 56 17.88 -10.26 11.84
C GLU A 56 17.00 -9.00 11.93
N THR A 57 17.54 -7.88 12.37
CA THR A 57 16.85 -6.57 12.38
C THR A 57 16.49 -6.11 10.98
N LYS A 58 17.41 -6.21 10.01
CA LYS A 58 17.11 -5.93 8.59
C LYS A 58 16.01 -6.83 8.06
N GLY A 59 16.03 -8.11 8.42
CA GLY A 59 14.96 -9.07 8.09
C GLY A 59 13.60 -8.66 8.68
N ARG A 60 13.56 -8.28 9.96
CA ARG A 60 12.35 -7.78 10.62
C ARG A 60 11.84 -6.49 9.98
N ASN A 61 12.72 -5.54 9.69
CA ASN A 61 12.36 -4.29 9.02
C ASN A 61 11.78 -4.57 7.63
N THR A 62 12.43 -5.45 6.86
CA THR A 62 11.90 -5.89 5.56
C THR A 62 10.49 -6.48 5.70
N TRP A 63 10.26 -7.34 6.69
CA TRP A 63 8.96 -7.95 6.95
C TRP A 63 7.88 -6.93 7.34
N VAL A 64 8.21 -5.99 8.23
CA VAL A 64 7.22 -5.10 8.85
C VAL A 64 6.93 -3.86 8.01
N ILE A 65 7.91 -3.32 7.27
CA ILE A 65 7.74 -2.02 6.58
C ILE A 65 8.04 -2.00 5.09
N TRP A 66 8.69 -3.01 4.52
CA TRP A 66 8.95 -3.00 3.08
C TRP A 66 7.72 -3.43 2.27
N THR A 67 7.34 -2.61 1.29
CA THR A 67 6.15 -2.83 0.45
C THR A 67 6.49 -3.35 -0.95
N ALA A 68 7.79 -3.45 -1.28
CA ALA A 68 8.28 -3.88 -2.58
C ALA A 68 7.62 -3.17 -3.79
N GLY A 69 7.30 -1.88 -3.64
CA GLY A 69 6.68 -1.07 -4.71
C GLY A 69 5.22 -1.42 -5.03
N ASN A 70 4.55 -2.22 -4.19
CA ASN A 70 3.15 -2.61 -4.43
C ASN A 70 2.14 -1.45 -4.25
N ASP A 71 2.60 -0.26 -3.87
CA ASP A 71 1.80 0.96 -3.86
C ASP A 71 1.25 1.30 -5.26
N ALA A 72 2.01 0.98 -6.32
CA ALA A 72 1.54 1.11 -7.69
C ALA A 72 0.37 0.16 -8.00
N TYR A 73 0.43 -1.08 -7.50
CA TYR A 73 -0.64 -2.05 -7.64
C TYR A 73 -1.90 -1.61 -6.88
N TRP A 74 -1.76 -1.17 -5.62
CA TRP A 74 -2.91 -0.71 -4.84
C TRP A 74 -3.53 0.59 -5.39
N ASP A 75 -2.72 1.49 -5.95
CA ASP A 75 -3.22 2.67 -6.70
C ASP A 75 -4.01 2.22 -7.94
N TYR A 76 -3.49 1.27 -8.72
CA TYR A 76 -4.23 0.69 -9.85
C TYR A 76 -5.56 0.08 -9.42
N VAL A 77 -5.56 -0.81 -8.43
CA VAL A 77 -6.78 -1.45 -7.92
C VAL A 77 -7.79 -0.39 -7.45
N SER A 78 -7.33 0.68 -6.81
CA SER A 78 -8.22 1.74 -6.34
C SER A 78 -8.90 2.56 -7.46
N ARG A 79 -8.38 2.51 -8.68
CA ARG A 79 -8.97 3.15 -9.87
C ARG A 79 -9.87 2.20 -10.66
N TYR A 80 -9.54 0.91 -10.70
CA TYR A 80 -10.19 -0.07 -11.59
C TYR A 80 -11.07 -1.10 -10.88
N SER A 81 -11.18 -1.05 -9.55
CA SER A 81 -12.05 -1.96 -8.77
C SER A 81 -13.49 -1.48 -8.63
N PHE A 82 -13.98 -0.62 -9.54
CA PHE A 82 -15.33 -0.04 -9.51
C PHE A 82 -15.71 0.66 -8.18
N GLY A 83 -14.72 1.20 -7.48
CA GLY A 83 -14.92 1.84 -6.17
C GLY A 83 -15.14 0.86 -5.02
N SER A 84 -14.70 -0.39 -5.16
CA SER A 84 -14.67 -1.32 -4.02
C SER A 84 -13.50 -1.00 -3.11
N THR A 85 -12.26 -1.13 -3.61
CA THR A 85 -11.05 -0.98 -2.78
C THR A 85 -10.47 0.43 -2.86
N ASP A 86 -10.15 1.05 -1.72
CA ASP A 86 -9.33 2.26 -1.65
C ASP A 86 -8.61 2.32 -0.29
N LEU A 87 -7.35 1.91 -0.26
CA LEU A 87 -6.56 1.89 0.98
C LEU A 87 -6.32 3.30 1.52
N LEU A 88 -6.28 4.34 0.67
CA LEU A 88 -6.12 5.72 1.14
C LEU A 88 -7.32 6.19 1.96
N LYS A 89 -8.53 5.69 1.67
CA LYS A 89 -9.71 5.88 2.53
C LYS A 89 -9.65 5.08 3.82
N THR A 90 -9.00 3.92 3.81
CA THR A 90 -8.79 3.09 5.01
C THR A 90 -7.90 3.77 6.04
N LEU A 91 -7.01 4.66 5.58
CA LEU A 91 -6.13 5.46 6.45
C LEU A 91 -6.85 6.59 7.22
N ASP A 92 -8.15 6.82 6.97
CA ASP A 92 -8.89 7.95 7.55
C ASP A 92 -8.77 7.99 9.09
N SER A 93 -8.03 8.99 9.55
CA SER A 93 -7.66 9.17 10.95
C SER A 93 -8.88 9.37 11.87
N ARG A 94 -10.02 9.79 11.32
CA ARG A 94 -11.28 9.95 12.06
C ARG A 94 -11.88 8.62 12.54
N TYR A 95 -11.32 7.49 12.10
CA TYR A 95 -11.64 6.15 12.59
C TYR A 95 -10.61 5.58 13.55
N ARG A 96 -9.49 6.28 13.84
CA ARG A 96 -8.37 5.75 14.64
C ARG A 96 -8.83 5.21 16.00
N ASP A 97 -9.78 5.89 16.65
CA ASP A 97 -10.30 5.54 17.97
C ASP A 97 -11.18 4.28 18.04
N ARG A 98 -11.54 3.73 16.87
CA ARG A 98 -12.39 2.55 16.72
C ARG A 98 -11.89 1.62 15.62
N ARG A 99 -10.64 1.77 15.20
CA ARG A 99 -10.09 1.13 14.00
C ARG A 99 -9.87 -0.35 14.25
N PHE A 100 -9.38 -0.73 15.42
CA PHE A 100 -9.29 -2.12 15.82
C PHE A 100 -10.69 -2.74 15.93
N ASN A 101 -11.64 -2.07 16.59
CA ASN A 101 -12.99 -2.61 16.74
C ASN A 101 -13.72 -2.80 15.39
N TYR A 102 -13.60 -1.80 14.50
CA TYR A 102 -14.32 -1.80 13.23
C TYR A 102 -13.60 -2.60 12.16
N TYR A 103 -12.29 -2.42 11.96
CA TYR A 103 -11.55 -3.08 10.88
C TYR A 103 -10.69 -4.25 11.37
N GLY A 104 -10.28 -4.27 12.64
CA GLY A 104 -9.23 -5.16 13.13
C GLY A 104 -7.82 -4.71 12.81
N LEU A 105 -7.63 -3.47 12.32
CA LEU A 105 -6.32 -2.92 12.02
C LEU A 105 -5.60 -2.47 13.29
N ILE A 106 -4.28 -2.58 13.28
CA ILE A 106 -3.42 -2.15 14.39
C ILE A 106 -2.98 -0.71 14.14
N ASN A 107 -3.33 0.17 15.08
CA ASN A 107 -2.77 1.52 15.14
C ASN A 107 -1.26 1.44 15.39
N GLU A 108 -0.47 2.11 14.56
CA GLU A 108 0.98 2.18 14.73
C GLU A 108 1.31 2.95 16.03
N PRO A 109 2.07 2.35 16.96
CA PRO A 109 2.63 3.07 18.10
C PRO A 109 3.52 4.24 17.64
N GLY A 110 3.51 5.37 18.37
CA GLY A 110 4.17 6.60 17.95
C GLY A 110 3.31 7.56 17.13
N PHE A 111 2.04 7.21 16.92
CA PHE A 111 1.06 8.02 16.19
C PHE A 111 -0.15 8.35 17.04
N LYS A 112 -0.83 9.42 16.66
CA LYS A 112 -2.09 9.91 17.25
C LYS A 112 -3.07 10.28 16.15
N GLN A 113 -4.33 10.44 16.54
CA GLN A 113 -5.38 10.90 15.64
C GLN A 113 -5.07 12.32 15.16
N ALA A 114 -5.30 12.58 13.88
CA ALA A 114 -5.12 13.88 13.27
C ALA A 114 -6.04 14.93 13.91
N THR A 115 -5.51 16.12 14.09
CA THR A 115 -6.26 17.28 14.60
C THR A 115 -6.93 18.08 13.49
N GLY A 116 -6.53 17.84 12.25
CA GLY A 116 -7.09 18.41 11.04
C GLY A 116 -6.64 17.64 9.80
N PRO A 117 -7.15 18.00 8.62
CA PRO A 117 -6.66 17.45 7.37
C PRO A 117 -5.25 17.97 7.03
N ASP A 118 -4.52 17.21 6.24
CA ASP A 118 -3.24 17.61 5.67
C ASP A 118 -3.39 18.68 4.55
N GLU A 119 -2.27 19.00 3.88
CA GLU A 119 -2.22 19.97 2.79
C GLU A 119 -3.11 19.61 1.58
N PHE A 120 -3.50 18.33 1.46
CA PHE A 120 -4.40 17.83 0.41
C PHE A 120 -5.81 17.57 0.94
N GLY A 121 -6.16 17.97 2.16
CA GLY A 121 -7.50 17.77 2.70
C GLY A 121 -7.75 16.34 3.23
N LEU A 122 -6.73 15.49 3.35
CA LEU A 122 -6.83 14.12 3.84
C LEU A 122 -6.63 14.04 5.35
N TRP A 123 -7.42 13.21 6.01
CA TRP A 123 -7.29 12.94 7.44
C TRP A 123 -6.33 11.76 7.66
N LEU A 124 -5.04 12.03 7.87
CA LEU A 124 -3.99 11.03 8.08
C LEU A 124 -3.46 11.12 9.51
N ASP A 125 -3.14 9.99 10.13
CA ASP A 125 -2.62 9.98 11.51
C ASP A 125 -1.32 10.80 11.61
N GLU A 126 -1.18 11.52 12.73
CA GLU A 126 -0.04 12.38 13.00
C GLU A 126 0.98 11.67 13.90
N PRO A 127 2.29 11.89 13.72
CA PRO A 127 3.27 11.44 14.70
C PRO A 127 3.01 12.14 16.05
N ASP A 128 3.13 11.40 17.15
CA ASP A 128 2.97 11.94 18.51
C ASP A 128 4.27 12.51 19.09
N GLY A 129 5.38 12.35 18.36
CA GLY A 129 6.72 12.81 18.73
C GLY A 129 7.55 11.80 19.52
N THR A 130 7.08 10.56 19.68
CA THR A 130 7.74 9.55 20.54
C THR A 130 8.47 8.44 19.81
N GLN A 131 8.01 8.00 18.62
CA GLN A 131 8.55 6.76 18.02
C GLN A 131 8.68 6.72 16.50
N ASP A 132 8.23 7.73 15.73
CA ASP A 132 8.47 7.70 14.28
C ASP A 132 9.85 8.28 13.92
N PRO A 133 10.84 7.44 13.51
CA PRO A 133 12.15 7.89 13.04
C PRO A 133 12.05 8.79 11.79
N PHE A 134 10.95 8.68 11.03
CA PHE A 134 10.68 9.52 9.88
C PHE A 134 10.07 10.88 10.25
N TYR A 135 9.63 11.19 11.48
CA TYR A 135 9.14 12.55 11.79
C TYR A 135 9.80 13.20 12.99
N ALA A 136 10.26 12.41 13.96
CA ALA A 136 11.20 12.89 14.95
C ALA A 136 12.59 12.95 14.30
N ALA A 137 12.93 14.08 13.67
CA ALA A 137 14.21 14.28 12.96
C ALA A 137 15.46 13.95 13.79
N ALA A 138 15.34 13.84 15.12
CA ALA A 138 16.41 13.44 16.03
C ALA A 138 16.65 11.92 16.10
N ALA A 139 15.79 11.08 15.52
CA ALA A 139 15.81 9.62 15.63
C ALA A 139 16.05 8.88 14.30
N TYR A 140 16.39 9.60 13.22
CA TYR A 140 16.77 8.96 11.95
C TYR A 140 18.23 8.51 12.03
N GLU A 141 18.45 7.21 12.15
CA GLU A 141 19.77 6.60 12.42
C GLU A 141 20.31 5.74 11.26
N GLU A 142 19.64 5.77 10.10
CA GLU A 142 20.04 4.95 8.96
C GLU A 142 21.30 5.47 8.26
N MET A 143 22.07 4.55 7.68
CA MET A 143 23.32 4.87 6.96
C MET A 143 23.11 5.53 5.59
N PHE A 144 21.86 5.61 5.13
CA PHE A 144 21.48 6.20 3.85
C PHE A 144 20.52 7.38 4.04
N PRO A 145 20.41 8.31 3.07
CA PRO A 145 19.58 9.51 3.22
C PRO A 145 18.09 9.19 3.43
N ARG A 146 17.42 10.04 4.20
CA ARG A 146 16.00 9.89 4.53
C ARG A 146 15.10 9.94 3.31
N GLU A 147 15.48 10.70 2.29
CA GLU A 147 14.79 10.75 1.00
C GLU A 147 14.81 9.37 0.32
N GLN A 148 15.94 8.67 0.40
CA GLN A 148 16.09 7.32 -0.13
C GLN A 148 15.28 6.31 0.69
N PHE A 149 15.18 6.49 2.02
CA PHE A 149 14.29 5.69 2.85
C PHE A 149 12.83 5.81 2.42
N VAL A 150 12.32 7.03 2.19
CA VAL A 150 10.93 7.23 1.76
C VAL A 150 10.69 6.62 0.40
N GLN A 151 11.66 6.71 -0.51
CA GLN A 151 11.54 6.10 -1.83
C GLN A 151 11.40 4.58 -1.75
N VAL A 152 12.08 3.93 -0.80
CA VAL A 152 12.13 2.47 -0.70
C VAL A 152 11.07 1.88 0.24
N TYR A 153 10.83 2.51 1.39
CA TYR A 153 9.95 2.01 2.47
C TYR A 153 8.69 2.84 2.67
N GLY A 154 8.61 4.03 2.08
CA GLY A 154 7.53 4.98 2.32
C GLY A 154 7.55 5.55 3.74
N ARG A 155 6.74 6.57 3.99
CA ARG A 155 6.51 7.09 5.35
C ARG A 155 5.42 6.26 6.05
N ALA A 156 5.45 6.21 7.37
CA ALA A 156 4.40 5.56 8.15
C ALA A 156 3.04 6.23 7.91
N SER A 157 1.97 5.43 7.90
CA SER A 157 0.60 5.92 7.73
C SER A 157 -0.15 6.09 9.05
N GLY A 158 0.40 5.56 10.15
CA GLY A 158 -0.27 5.41 11.44
C GLY A 158 -1.05 4.10 11.60
N ILE A 159 -1.03 3.23 10.58
CA ILE A 159 -1.50 1.85 10.61
C ILE A 159 -0.32 0.93 10.32
N VAL A 160 -0.08 -0.04 11.21
CA VAL A 160 1.03 -0.99 11.06
C VAL A 160 0.94 -1.70 9.71
N GLY A 161 2.03 -1.63 8.94
CA GLY A 161 2.18 -2.29 7.65
C GLY A 161 1.56 -1.56 6.45
N LEU A 162 0.88 -0.42 6.64
CA LEU A 162 0.52 0.47 5.53
C LEU A 162 1.48 1.65 5.47
N ARG A 163 2.06 1.89 4.28
CA ARG A 163 3.06 2.93 4.04
C ARG A 163 2.55 3.91 3.00
N LEU A 164 2.86 5.19 3.18
CA LEU A 164 2.47 6.27 2.30
C LEU A 164 3.62 6.69 1.38
N PHE A 165 3.32 6.82 0.09
CA PHE A 165 4.25 7.30 -0.93
C PHE A 165 3.64 8.50 -1.66
N PRO A 166 4.39 9.57 -1.94
CA PRO A 166 3.97 10.60 -2.89
C PRO A 166 3.62 9.96 -4.24
N ASN A 167 2.48 10.30 -4.82
CA ASN A 167 2.12 9.75 -6.12
C ASN A 167 2.89 10.51 -7.23
N PRO A 168 3.80 9.87 -7.97
CA PRO A 168 4.58 10.55 -9.02
C PRO A 168 3.70 11.08 -10.16
N ALA A 169 2.47 10.57 -10.32
CA ALA A 169 1.51 11.06 -11.31
C ALA A 169 0.71 12.30 -10.83
N PHE A 170 0.84 12.71 -9.56
CA PHE A 170 0.10 13.85 -9.00
C PHE A 170 0.77 15.19 -9.35
N ASP A 171 0.76 15.48 -10.65
CA ASP A 171 1.28 16.70 -11.26
C ASP A 171 0.38 17.93 -11.02
N ASP A 172 0.73 19.07 -11.63
CA ASP A 172 -0.02 20.31 -11.48
C ASP A 172 -1.47 20.21 -11.98
N GLU A 173 -1.75 19.41 -13.01
CA GLU A 173 -3.10 19.24 -13.53
C GLU A 173 -3.93 18.32 -12.62
N ALA A 174 -3.34 17.22 -12.14
CA ALA A 174 -3.93 16.37 -11.11
C ALA A 174 -4.23 17.18 -9.84
N ARG A 175 -3.30 18.03 -9.40
CA ARG A 175 -3.46 18.91 -8.24
C ARG A 175 -4.60 19.92 -8.43
N LYS A 176 -4.77 20.49 -9.63
CA LYS A 176 -5.91 21.39 -9.93
C LYS A 176 -7.24 20.65 -9.95
N ARG A 177 -7.27 19.39 -10.39
CA ARG A 177 -8.47 18.54 -10.40
C ARG A 177 -8.83 18.02 -9.01
N TRP A 178 -7.87 17.94 -8.10
CA TRP A 178 -8.03 17.38 -6.76
C TRP A 178 -9.03 18.16 -5.90
N ASP A 179 -9.98 17.43 -5.31
CA ASP A 179 -10.97 17.95 -4.37
C ASP A 179 -11.21 16.88 -3.29
N ALA A 180 -10.69 17.13 -2.09
CA ALA A 180 -10.80 16.21 -0.97
C ALA A 180 -12.25 15.98 -0.53
N GLN A 181 -13.09 17.01 -0.57
CA GLN A 181 -14.48 16.90 -0.14
C GLN A 181 -15.25 15.97 -1.08
N ARG A 182 -14.99 16.07 -2.39
CA ARG A 182 -15.55 15.15 -3.38
C ARG A 182 -14.92 13.77 -3.30
N TYR A 183 -13.62 13.68 -3.03
CA TYR A 183 -12.96 12.38 -2.79
C TYR A 183 -13.63 11.59 -1.67
N TYR A 184 -14.01 12.24 -0.56
CA TYR A 184 -14.71 11.57 0.53
C TYR A 184 -16.18 11.28 0.22
N ASN A 185 -16.89 12.16 -0.50
CA ASN A 185 -18.36 12.17 -0.48
C ASN A 185 -19.06 12.01 -1.85
N ASP A 186 -18.35 12.06 -2.98
CA ASP A 186 -18.92 11.99 -4.32
C ASP A 186 -18.50 10.70 -5.06
N PRO A 187 -19.37 9.68 -5.14
CA PRO A 187 -19.08 8.43 -5.83
C PRO A 187 -18.71 8.58 -7.30
N LYS A 188 -19.20 9.62 -7.99
CA LYS A 188 -18.81 9.84 -9.38
C LYS A 188 -17.37 10.34 -9.49
N TYR A 189 -16.89 11.04 -8.46
CA TYR A 189 -15.55 11.58 -8.42
C TYR A 189 -14.53 10.54 -7.98
N TYR A 190 -14.74 9.86 -6.84
CA TYR A 190 -13.74 8.90 -6.34
C TYR A 190 -13.73 7.55 -7.07
N ARG A 191 -14.73 7.28 -7.91
CA ARG A 191 -14.75 6.10 -8.81
C ARG A 191 -14.28 6.43 -10.23
N ASP A 192 -13.89 7.68 -10.47
CA ASP A 192 -13.34 8.10 -11.74
C ASP A 192 -11.97 7.44 -11.95
N PRO A 193 -11.80 6.58 -12.97
CA PRO A 193 -10.54 5.88 -13.18
C PRO A 193 -9.40 6.84 -13.57
N ASP A 194 -9.67 8.10 -13.90
CA ASP A 194 -8.66 9.11 -14.21
C ASP A 194 -8.36 10.04 -13.02
N LEU A 195 -8.97 9.78 -11.85
CA LEU A 195 -8.62 10.50 -10.63
C LEU A 195 -7.23 10.08 -10.14
N VAL A 196 -6.30 11.02 -10.12
CA VAL A 196 -4.98 10.84 -9.52
C VAL A 196 -5.02 11.36 -8.08
N ARG A 197 -4.67 10.49 -7.12
CA ARG A 197 -4.61 10.81 -5.69
C ARG A 197 -3.23 11.36 -5.32
N PRO A 198 -3.11 12.23 -4.30
CA PRO A 198 -1.83 12.80 -3.88
C PRO A 198 -0.84 11.75 -3.33
N TYR A 199 -1.36 10.68 -2.74
CA TYR A 199 -0.56 9.58 -2.21
C TYR A 199 -1.00 8.24 -2.77
N ARG A 200 -0.02 7.34 -2.89
CA ARG A 200 -0.25 5.90 -3.01
C ARG A 200 -0.03 5.25 -1.65
N VAL A 201 -0.70 4.13 -1.42
CA VAL A 201 -0.58 3.34 -0.20
C VAL A 201 0.03 1.99 -0.55
N GLY A 202 1.21 1.73 -0.01
CA GLY A 202 1.86 0.43 -0.07
C GLY A 202 1.50 -0.42 1.15
N MET A 203 1.58 -1.74 0.99
CA MET A 203 1.26 -2.72 2.02
C MET A 203 2.45 -3.65 2.22
N SER A 204 2.96 -3.76 3.45
CA SER A 204 4.00 -4.74 3.79
C SER A 204 3.38 -6.05 4.27
N CYS A 205 4.21 -7.09 4.44
CA CYS A 205 3.79 -8.34 5.09
C CYS A 205 3.23 -8.08 6.49
N GLY A 206 3.82 -7.11 7.21
CA GLY A 206 3.39 -6.71 8.54
C GLY A 206 1.91 -6.32 8.64
N PHE A 207 1.28 -5.83 7.57
CA PHE A 207 -0.15 -5.49 7.60
C PHE A 207 -1.03 -6.69 7.96
N CYS A 208 -0.77 -7.84 7.36
CA CYS A 208 -1.52 -9.07 7.61
C CYS A 208 -0.90 -9.92 8.73
N HIS A 209 0.40 -9.77 9.00
CA HIS A 209 1.15 -10.66 9.89
C HIS A 209 1.41 -10.11 11.30
N VAL A 210 1.27 -8.79 11.52
CA VAL A 210 1.42 -8.21 12.86
C VAL A 210 0.09 -8.20 13.61
N GLY A 211 0.09 -8.78 14.82
CA GLY A 211 -1.10 -8.82 15.67
C GLY A 211 -0.78 -8.70 17.16
N PRO A 212 -1.82 -8.65 18.03
CA PRO A 212 -1.63 -8.65 19.48
C PRO A 212 -0.83 -9.86 19.97
N HIS A 213 0.21 -9.62 20.76
CA HIS A 213 1.03 -10.68 21.34
C HIS A 213 0.20 -11.48 22.35
N PRO A 214 0.06 -12.82 22.22
CA PRO A 214 -0.89 -13.60 23.03
C PRO A 214 -0.55 -13.63 24.52
N THR A 215 0.73 -13.52 24.88
CA THR A 215 1.17 -13.47 26.28
C THR A 215 1.32 -12.05 26.84
N SER A 216 1.15 -11.02 25.99
CA SER A 216 1.30 -9.62 26.36
C SER A 216 0.37 -8.73 25.51
N PRO A 217 -0.96 -9.02 25.46
CA PRO A 217 -1.86 -8.27 24.60
C PRO A 217 -1.97 -6.81 25.09
N PRO A 218 -2.31 -5.87 24.20
CA PRO A 218 -2.53 -4.49 24.60
C PRO A 218 -3.73 -4.41 25.56
N ALA A 219 -3.62 -3.59 26.61
CA ALA A 219 -4.73 -3.35 27.54
C ALA A 219 -5.88 -2.57 26.87
N ASP A 220 -5.53 -1.68 25.94
CA ASP A 220 -6.43 -0.97 25.04
C ASP A 220 -5.97 -1.27 23.60
N PRO A 221 -6.74 -2.05 22.80
CA PRO A 221 -6.31 -2.44 21.47
C PRO A 221 -6.26 -1.27 20.48
N GLU A 222 -6.89 -0.14 20.78
CA GLU A 222 -6.78 1.08 19.96
C GLU A 222 -5.51 1.88 20.31
N LYS A 223 -4.82 1.54 21.41
CA LYS A 223 -3.57 2.18 21.88
C LYS A 223 -2.50 1.14 22.21
N PRO A 224 -2.08 0.31 21.24
CA PRO A 224 -1.03 -0.66 21.47
C PRO A 224 0.33 0.02 21.69
N GLN A 225 1.24 -0.69 22.34
CA GLN A 225 2.68 -0.39 22.33
C GLN A 225 3.40 -1.48 21.52
N TRP A 226 4.60 -1.23 21.01
CA TRP A 226 5.36 -2.24 20.25
C TRP A 226 5.54 -3.55 21.03
N LYS A 227 5.78 -3.48 22.35
CA LYS A 227 5.84 -4.66 23.25
C LYS A 227 4.57 -5.49 23.35
N ASN A 228 3.45 -4.96 22.87
CA ASN A 228 2.17 -5.66 22.84
C ASN A 228 1.89 -6.37 21.51
N LEU A 229 2.82 -6.29 20.57
CA LEU A 229 2.64 -6.78 19.21
C LEU A 229 3.63 -7.91 18.91
N SER A 230 3.19 -8.82 18.05
CA SER A 230 4.02 -9.88 17.49
C SER A 230 4.00 -9.82 15.97
N THR A 231 5.15 -10.07 15.34
CA THR A 231 5.34 -9.98 13.89
C THR A 231 4.81 -11.18 13.10
N ASN A 232 4.43 -12.27 13.77
CA ASN A 232 4.13 -13.55 13.10
C ASN A 232 2.77 -14.17 13.46
N ILE A 233 2.05 -13.65 14.46
CA ILE A 233 0.78 -14.22 14.93
C ILE A 233 -0.37 -13.97 13.95
N GLY A 234 -0.25 -12.96 13.09
CA GLY A 234 -1.28 -12.58 12.14
C GLY A 234 -2.34 -11.65 12.71
N SER A 235 -2.97 -10.90 11.81
CA SER A 235 -4.08 -10.01 12.11
C SER A 235 -5.39 -10.80 12.28
N GLN A 236 -5.50 -11.52 13.39
CA GLN A 236 -6.63 -12.41 13.73
C GLN A 236 -8.00 -11.72 13.73
N TYR A 237 -8.03 -10.40 13.75
CA TYR A 237 -9.25 -9.59 13.85
C TYR A 237 -9.61 -8.87 12.55
N PHE A 238 -8.89 -9.13 11.45
CA PHE A 238 -9.11 -8.47 10.16
C PHE A 238 -10.51 -8.71 9.60
N TRP A 239 -11.25 -7.63 9.41
CA TRP A 239 -12.50 -7.62 8.67
C TRP A 239 -12.22 -7.23 7.21
N THR A 240 -11.84 -8.21 6.39
CA THR A 240 -11.48 -7.98 4.99
C THR A 240 -12.55 -7.21 4.22
N ASN A 241 -13.83 -7.54 4.43
CA ASN A 241 -14.94 -6.84 3.78
C ASN A 241 -14.98 -5.35 4.11
N ARG A 242 -14.47 -4.92 5.26
CA ARG A 242 -14.40 -3.51 5.66
C ARG A 242 -13.10 -2.85 5.21
N ILE A 243 -11.99 -3.57 5.29
CA ILE A 243 -10.65 -3.05 4.93
C ILE A 243 -10.55 -2.81 3.43
N PHE A 244 -10.94 -3.80 2.64
CA PHE A 244 -10.77 -3.78 1.20
C PHE A 244 -12.05 -3.37 0.47
N THR A 245 -13.10 -3.01 1.20
CA THR A 245 -14.23 -2.32 0.60
C THR A 245 -14.69 -1.13 1.43
N PHE A 246 -14.77 0.06 0.81
CA PHE A 246 -15.15 1.28 1.54
C PHE A 246 -16.59 1.76 1.26
N ASP A 247 -17.22 1.29 0.19
CA ASP A 247 -18.53 1.77 -0.29
C ASP A 247 -19.35 0.65 -0.95
N GLN A 248 -19.37 -0.52 -0.32
CA GLN A 248 -20.18 -1.64 -0.79
C GLN A 248 -21.42 -1.78 0.10
N LYS A 249 -22.58 -1.59 -0.54
CA LYS A 249 -23.88 -1.85 0.07
C LYS A 249 -24.09 -3.34 0.26
N GLU A 250 -24.96 -3.71 1.20
CA GLU A 250 -25.26 -5.11 1.51
C GLU A 250 -25.82 -5.89 0.30
N ASP A 251 -26.42 -5.21 -0.69
CA ASP A 251 -26.92 -5.82 -1.93
C ASP A 251 -25.83 -6.05 -3.00
N SER A 252 -24.57 -5.68 -2.73
CA SER A 252 -23.44 -5.94 -3.62
C SER A 252 -22.95 -7.38 -3.54
N PHE A 253 -22.70 -8.01 -4.69
CA PHE A 253 -22.06 -9.33 -4.74
C PHE A 253 -20.70 -9.34 -4.04
N ILE A 254 -19.90 -8.28 -4.19
CA ILE A 254 -18.59 -8.15 -3.54
C ILE A 254 -18.76 -8.12 -2.02
N TYR A 255 -19.75 -7.37 -1.52
CA TYR A 255 -20.05 -7.32 -0.10
C TYR A 255 -20.44 -8.71 0.43
N GLN A 256 -21.36 -9.39 -0.26
CA GLN A 256 -21.85 -10.71 0.16
C GLN A 256 -20.71 -11.73 0.17
N LEU A 257 -19.89 -11.77 -0.89
CA LEU A 257 -18.74 -12.67 -0.99
C LEU A 257 -17.77 -12.47 0.18
N LEU A 258 -17.32 -11.23 0.41
CA LEU A 258 -16.33 -10.94 1.45
C LEU A 258 -16.90 -11.08 2.87
N SER A 259 -18.22 -10.94 3.04
CA SER A 259 -18.88 -11.09 4.34
C SER A 259 -19.15 -12.55 4.73
N THR A 260 -18.85 -13.52 3.87
CA THR A 260 -18.94 -14.96 4.22
C THR A 260 -17.82 -15.41 5.16
N SER A 261 -16.71 -14.68 5.21
CA SER A 261 -15.57 -15.02 6.05
C SER A 261 -15.67 -14.38 7.43
N VAL A 262 -15.32 -15.15 8.46
CA VAL A 262 -15.15 -14.62 9.81
C VAL A 262 -13.84 -13.81 9.89
N PRO A 263 -13.69 -12.91 10.89
CA PRO A 263 -12.49 -12.09 11.02
C PRO A 263 -11.22 -12.92 11.06
N GLY A 264 -10.18 -12.46 10.35
CA GLY A 264 -8.87 -13.11 10.30
C GLY A 264 -8.84 -14.47 9.59
N ALA A 265 -9.96 -14.96 9.05
CA ALA A 265 -10.03 -16.29 8.42
C ALA A 265 -10.04 -16.27 6.88
N LEU A 266 -10.13 -15.09 6.27
CA LEU A 266 -10.04 -14.98 4.82
C LEU A 266 -8.57 -14.96 4.40
N ASP A 267 -8.19 -15.94 3.60
CA ASP A 267 -6.88 -15.99 2.98
C ASP A 267 -6.73 -14.79 2.02
N THR A 268 -5.86 -13.84 2.37
CA THR A 268 -5.61 -12.62 1.57
C THR A 268 -4.86 -12.90 0.26
N SER A 269 -4.43 -14.13 0.02
CA SER A 269 -3.88 -14.58 -1.27
C SER A 269 -4.84 -14.32 -2.44
N PHE A 270 -6.13 -14.10 -2.18
CA PHE A 270 -7.11 -13.76 -3.21
C PHE A 270 -6.92 -12.38 -3.86
N PHE A 271 -6.17 -11.45 -3.25
CA PHE A 271 -5.95 -10.10 -3.81
C PHE A 271 -4.74 -10.02 -4.74
N ALA A 272 -3.60 -10.60 -4.35
CA ALA A 272 -2.34 -10.50 -5.09
C ALA A 272 -1.79 -11.90 -5.39
N THR A 273 -1.25 -12.07 -6.60
CA THR A 273 -0.52 -13.22 -7.15
C THR A 273 0.01 -14.19 -6.09
N ASP A 274 -0.85 -15.12 -5.67
CA ASP A 274 -0.51 -16.18 -4.72
C ASP A 274 0.38 -17.27 -5.33
N ASN A 275 0.67 -17.16 -6.63
CA ASN A 275 1.28 -18.21 -7.46
C ASN A 275 0.57 -19.57 -7.32
N ILE A 276 -0.66 -19.60 -6.79
CA ILE A 276 -1.51 -20.77 -6.61
C ILE A 276 -2.60 -20.78 -7.68
N ASN A 277 -3.14 -19.62 -8.08
CA ASN A 277 -4.22 -19.50 -9.07
C ASN A 277 -3.88 -18.70 -10.34
N ASN A 278 -2.60 -18.48 -10.64
CA ASN A 278 -2.16 -18.05 -11.96
C ASN A 278 -1.05 -19.02 -12.43
N PRO A 279 -1.21 -19.71 -13.57
CA PRO A 279 -0.18 -20.61 -14.10
C PRO A 279 1.14 -19.91 -14.45
#